data_AF-A0A9Q6A9U5-F1
#
_entry.id   AF-A0A9Q6A9U5-F1
#
_cell.length_a   1.000
_cell.length_b   1.000
_cell.length_c   1.000
_cell.angle_alpha   90.00
_cell.angle_beta   90.00
_cell.angle_gamma   90.00
#
_symmetry.space_group_name_H-M   'P 1'
#
loop_
_entity.id
_entity.type
_entity.pdbx_description
1 polymer ?
#
loop_
_entity_poly.entity_id
_entity_poly.type
_entity_poly.pdbx_seq_one_letter_code
_entity_poly.pdbx_strand_id
1 'polypeptide(L)' 'MMESNYRPSVPRWVGDILLKQKNQDVFATCGKTKEWDEWKRRYSRKLKYARLNGWTIEEE' A
#
# COMPACT_ATOMS: atom_id res chain seq x y z
N MET A 1 25.72 -2.39 2.65
CA MET A 1 24.52 -2.72 3.46
C MET A 1 23.58 -3.45 2.52
N MET A 2 23.15 -4.68 2.84
CA MET A 2 22.18 -5.38 2.00
C MET A 2 20.93 -4.52 1.93
N GLU A 3 20.65 -3.93 0.77
CA GLU A 3 19.33 -3.41 0.45
C GLU A 3 18.42 -4.64 0.38
N SER A 4 17.98 -5.09 1.54
CA SER A 4 16.90 -6.05 1.66
C SER A 4 15.75 -5.40 0.90
N ASN A 5 15.43 -5.93 -0.27
CA ASN A 5 14.28 -5.58 -1.10
C ASN A 5 13.01 -5.93 -0.32
N TYR A 6 12.77 -5.23 0.78
CA TYR A 6 11.66 -5.48 1.68
C TYR A 6 10.39 -5.12 0.92
N ARG A 7 9.67 -6.17 0.54
CA ARG A 7 8.35 -6.09 -0.05
C ARG A 7 7.34 -6.40 1.05
N PRO A 8 6.70 -5.39 1.63
CA PRO A 8 5.72 -5.62 2.66
C PRO A 8 4.50 -6.34 2.08
N SER A 9 3.97 -7.28 2.84
CA SER A 9 2.64 -7.81 2.62
C SER A 9 1.60 -6.81 3.09
N VAL A 10 0.63 -6.52 2.22
CA VAL A 10 -0.47 -5.59 2.46
C VAL A 10 -1.81 -6.26 2.16
N PRO A 11 -2.91 -5.83 2.81
CA PRO A 11 -4.23 -6.31 2.48
C PRO A 11 -4.59 -6.06 1.02
N ARG A 12 -5.43 -6.93 0.44
CA ARG A 12 -5.86 -6.81 -0.97
C ARG A 12 -6.40 -5.42 -1.31
N TRP A 13 -7.27 -4.88 -0.46
CA TRP A 13 -7.84 -3.55 -0.66
C TRP A 13 -6.80 -2.41 -0.63
N VAL A 14 -5.71 -2.55 0.14
CA VAL A 14 -4.58 -1.61 0.12
C VAL A 14 -3.80 -1.74 -1.19
N GLY A 15 -3.57 -2.97 -1.63
CA GLY A 15 -2.93 -3.26 -2.91
C GLY A 15 -3.70 -2.65 -4.09
N ASP A 16 -5.02 -2.75 -4.10
CA ASP A 16 -5.89 -2.12 -5.10
C ASP A 16 -5.75 -0.59 -5.11
N ILE A 17 -5.74 0.06 -3.93
CA ILE A 17 -5.55 1.51 -3.82
C ILE A 17 -4.16 1.90 -4.34
N LEU A 18 -3.11 1.15 -3.98
CA LEU A 18 -1.75 1.42 -4.44
C LEU A 18 -1.60 1.24 -5.95
N LEU A 19 -2.25 0.23 -6.53
CA LEU A 19 -2.29 0.01 -7.97
C LEU A 19 -3.00 1.17 -8.69
N LYS A 20 -4.16 1.60 -8.18
CA LYS A 20 -4.89 2.77 -8.71
C LYS A 20 -4.06 4.05 -8.59
N GLN A 21 -3.39 4.28 -7.47
CA GLN A 21 -2.46 5.42 -7.31
C GLN A 21 -1.29 5.37 -8.30
N LYS A 22 -0.75 4.17 -8.57
CA LYS A 22 0.31 3.98 -9.57
C LYS A 22 -0.18 4.32 -10.99
N ASN A 23 -1.45 4.05 -11.27
CA ASN A 23 -2.12 4.41 -12.52
C ASN A 23 -2.62 5.87 -12.56
N GLN A 24 -2.19 6.71 -11.61
CA GLN A 24 -2.57 8.13 -11.49
C GLN A 24 -4.08 8.37 -11.28
N ASP A 25 -4.80 7.39 -10.73
CA ASP A 25 -6.22 7.54 -10.44
C ASP A 25 -6.43 8.44 -9.21
N VAL A 26 -7.07 9.58 -9.42
CA VAL A 26 -7.39 10.59 -8.39
C VAL A 26 -8.41 10.06 -7.37
N PHE A 27 -9.21 9.08 -7.76
CA PHE A 27 -10.25 8.45 -6.94
C PHE A 27 -9.81 7.10 -6.36
N ALA A 28 -8.51 6.81 -6.35
CA ALA A 28 -7.97 5.54 -5.85
C ALA A 28 -8.48 5.17 -4.44
N THR A 29 -8.72 6.15 -3.57
CA THR A 29 -9.18 5.96 -2.19
C THR A 29 -10.70 6.12 -2.02
N CYS A 30 -11.44 6.40 -3.08
CA CYS A 30 -12.87 6.65 -3.03
C CYS A 30 -13.61 5.42 -2.49
N GLY A 31 -14.45 5.61 -1.47
CA GLY A 31 -15.16 4.53 -0.76
C GLY A 31 -14.40 3.89 0.40
N LYS A 32 -13.08 4.09 0.52
CA LYS A 32 -12.27 3.57 1.64
C LYS A 32 -11.38 4.62 2.32
N THR A 33 -11.71 5.90 2.17
CA THR A 33 -10.86 7.01 2.64
C THR A 33 -10.53 6.92 4.13
N LYS A 34 -11.49 6.55 4.97
CA LYS A 34 -11.31 6.43 6.43
C LYS A 34 -10.39 5.27 6.81
N GLU A 35 -10.65 4.08 6.28
CA GLU A 35 -9.81 2.88 6.49
C GLU A 35 -8.40 3.10 5.94
N TRP A 36 -8.30 3.76 4.78
CA TRP A 36 -7.03 4.13 4.17
C TRP A 36 -6.22 5.08 5.05
N ASP A 37 -6.85 6.11 5.62
CA ASP A 37 -6.14 7.05 6.49
C ASP A 37 -5.64 6.38 7.78
N GLU A 38 -6.48 5.55 8.39
CA GLU A 38 -6.10 4.78 9.59
C GLU A 38 -4.97 3.79 9.28
N TRP A 39 -5.04 3.07 8.16
CA TRP A 39 -4.01 2.13 7.74
C TRP A 39 -2.68 2.84 7.44
N LYS A 40 -2.71 3.99 6.76
CA LYS A 40 -1.49 4.81 6.53
C LYS A 40 -0.86 5.25 7.85
N ARG A 41 -1.66 5.64 8.85
CA ARG A 41 -1.15 6.03 10.17
C ARG A 41 -0.49 4.86 10.89
N ARG A 42 -1.14 3.70 10.89
CA ARG A 42 -0.67 2.49 11.60
C ARG A 42 0.51 1.81 10.91
N TYR A 43 0.57 1.86 9.59
CA TYR A 43 1.53 1.14 8.75
C TYR A 43 2.32 2.05 7.80
N SER A 44 2.62 3.27 8.23
CA SER A 44 3.35 4.29 7.45
C SER A 44 4.67 3.78 6.87
N ARG A 45 5.40 2.98 7.64
CA ARG A 45 6.66 2.35 7.20
C ARG A 45 6.42 1.28 6.13
N LYS A 46 5.40 0.42 6.27
CA LYS A 46 5.02 -0.53 5.21
C LYS A 46 4.62 0.21 3.93
N LEU A 47 3.82 1.27 4.03
CA LEU A 47 3.43 2.08 2.87
C LEU A 47 4.63 2.64 2.10
N LYS A 48 5.62 3.17 2.82
CA LYS A 48 6.85 3.70 2.21
C LYS A 48 7.56 2.63 1.38
N TYR A 49 7.78 1.45 1.95
CA TYR A 49 8.45 0.35 1.25
C TYR A 49 7.59 -0.25 0.14
N ALA A 50 6.27 -0.30 0.32
CA ALA A 50 5.34 -0.73 -0.73
C ALA A 50 5.48 0.14 -1.99
N ARG A 51 5.58 1.46 -1.82
CA ARG A 51 5.74 2.41 -2.94
C ARG A 51 7.12 2.33 -3.60
N LEU A 52 8.17 2.06 -2.83
CA LEU A 52 9.55 2.01 -3.34
C LEU A 52 9.90 0.67 -3.99
N ASN A 53 9.57 -0.45 -3.33
CA ASN A 53 10.04 -1.79 -3.68
C ASN A 53 8.93 -2.70 -4.27
N GLY A 54 7.69 -2.21 -4.27
CA GLY A 54 6.49 -3.01 -4.52
C GLY A 54 5.96 -3.68 -3.25
N TRP A 55 4.81 -4.35 -3.37
CA TRP A 55 4.12 -5.03 -2.28
C TRP A 55 3.65 -6.42 -2.72
N THR A 56 3.39 -7.28 -1.75
CA THR A 56 2.68 -8.55 -1.94
C THR A 56 1.29 -8.45 -1.30
N ILE A 57 0.33 -9.21 -1.81
CA ILE A 57 -1.00 -9.28 -1.21
C ILE A 57 -0.92 -10.31 -0.08
N GLU A 58 -1.40 -9.97 1.12
CA GLU A 58 -1.69 -10.96 2.16
C GLU A 58 -2.84 -11.83 1.64
N GLU A 59 -2.50 -13.00 1.09
CA GLU A 59 -3.46 -14.10 0.88
C GLU A 59 -3.79 -14.65 2.27
N GLU A 60 -5.05 -14.46 2.67
CA GLU A 60 -5.66 -15.14 3.80
C GLU A 60 -6.09 -16.54 3.37
#